data_AF-C9MW04-F1
#
_entry.id   AF-C9MW04-F1
#
_cell.length_a   1.000
_cell.length_b   1.000
_cell.length_c   1.000
_cell.angle_alpha   90.00
_cell.angle_beta   90.00
_cell.angle_gamma   90.00
#
_symmetry.space_group_name_H-M   'P 1'
#
loop_
_entity.id
_entity.type
_entity.pdbx_description
1 polymer ?
#
loop_
_entity_poly.entity_id
_entity_poly.type
_entity_poly.pdbx_seq_one_letter_code
_entity_poly.pdbx_strand_id
1 'polypeptide(L)'
;MLSEKEIIAYNVKEYMKNGESEYFGYSVGGKTYGINNDRFGIKCTEYFDILLARYVLGTESLQEIEEIILDEFGVEIATFEEQFKKERRKKDFSDVSDDVVCEFLSKRTFFIYKLETIFRNRLQNEQFLNIFDKLESRLIPVLAQMEETGIKIDKKYFSEFHNELEEK
;
A
#
# COMPACT_ATOMS: atom_id res chain seq x y z
N MET A 1 -13.04 -12.02 -18.64
CA MET A 1 -12.09 -10.89 -18.54
C MET A 1 -12.86 -9.75 -17.91
N LEU A 2 -12.40 -9.25 -16.76
CA LEU A 2 -12.97 -8.08 -16.11
C LEU A 2 -12.68 -6.85 -16.99
N SER A 3 -13.66 -5.98 -17.18
CA SER A 3 -13.59 -4.71 -17.88
C SER A 3 -12.64 -3.72 -17.18
N GLU A 4 -12.14 -2.72 -17.90
CA GLU A 4 -11.25 -1.65 -17.38
C GLU A 4 -11.78 -0.99 -16.09
N LYS A 5 -13.10 -0.84 -15.98
CA LYS A 5 -13.76 -0.29 -14.78
C LYS A 5 -13.78 -1.28 -13.61
N GLU A 6 -13.94 -2.57 -13.90
CA GLU A 6 -13.78 -3.61 -12.89
C GLU A 6 -12.35 -3.64 -12.39
N ILE A 7 -11.32 -3.39 -13.20
CA ILE A 7 -9.91 -3.32 -12.73
C ILE A 7 -9.69 -2.17 -11.75
N ILE A 8 -10.22 -0.97 -12.03
CA ILE A 8 -10.05 0.21 -11.17
C ILE A 8 -10.79 0.03 -9.82
N ALA A 9 -12.00 -0.55 -9.83
CA ALA A 9 -12.74 -0.84 -8.61
C ALA A 9 -12.19 -2.07 -7.84
N TYR A 10 -11.61 -3.05 -8.53
CA TYR A 10 -11.01 -4.25 -7.95
C TYR A 10 -9.66 -3.95 -7.28
N ASN A 11 -8.88 -2.99 -7.82
CA ASN A 11 -7.65 -2.50 -7.21
C ASN A 11 -7.88 -1.90 -5.82
N VAL A 12 -9.09 -1.42 -5.53
CA VAL A 12 -9.45 -0.85 -4.25
C VAL A 12 -9.87 -1.93 -3.22
N LYS A 13 -10.25 -3.14 -3.68
CA LYS A 13 -10.72 -4.27 -2.86
C LYS A 13 -9.61 -5.28 -2.52
N GLU A 14 -8.71 -5.57 -3.46
CA GLU A 14 -7.58 -6.49 -3.23
C GLU A 14 -6.47 -5.84 -2.39
N TYR A 15 -6.35 -4.50 -2.40
CA TYR A 15 -5.40 -3.72 -1.60
C TYR A 15 -5.47 -3.95 -0.08
N MET A 16 -6.59 -4.47 0.44
CA MET A 16 -6.85 -4.54 1.88
C MET A 16 -7.26 -5.92 2.43
N LYS A 17 -7.36 -6.99 1.62
CA LYS A 17 -7.92 -8.26 2.15
C LYS A 17 -7.22 -9.56 1.81
N ASN A 18 -6.61 -9.73 0.65
CA ASN A 18 -6.00 -11.00 0.27
C ASN A 18 -4.70 -10.72 -0.45
N GLY A 19 -3.67 -11.50 -0.16
CA GLY A 19 -2.32 -11.26 -0.64
C GLY A 19 -2.09 -11.39 -2.15
N GLU A 20 -3.06 -11.17 -3.04
CA GLU A 20 -2.94 -11.44 -4.49
C GLU A 20 -3.56 -10.36 -5.42
N SER A 21 -2.95 -9.17 -5.50
CA SER A 21 -2.73 -8.34 -6.73
C SER A 21 -2.45 -6.88 -6.32
N GLU A 22 -1.56 -6.03 -6.84
CA GLU A 22 -0.91 -5.80 -8.14
C GLU A 22 -1.61 -4.70 -8.97
N TYR A 23 -1.29 -3.42 -8.63
CA TYR A 23 -1.20 -2.17 -9.44
C TYR A 23 -1.73 -0.87 -8.78
N PHE A 24 -1.04 0.24 -9.09
CA PHE A 24 -1.11 1.64 -8.60
C PHE A 24 -0.46 1.90 -7.23
N GLY A 25 0.62 2.68 -7.25
CA GLY A 25 1.52 2.92 -6.13
C GLY A 25 0.86 3.68 -4.98
N TYR A 26 0.65 2.94 -3.90
CA TYR A 26 0.57 3.39 -2.52
C TYR A 26 1.09 2.27 -1.61
N SER A 27 2.36 2.27 -1.19
CA SER A 27 2.86 1.21 -0.30
C SER A 27 2.76 1.60 1.16
N VAL A 28 1.63 1.23 1.78
CA VAL A 28 1.62 0.72 3.16
C VAL A 28 2.16 -0.71 3.09
N GLY A 29 3.21 -1.00 3.86
CA GLY A 29 3.67 -2.35 4.19
C GLY A 29 4.01 -3.27 3.01
N GLY A 30 5.29 -3.39 2.67
CA GLY A 30 5.84 -4.60 2.04
C GLY A 30 5.45 -4.92 0.59
N LYS A 31 4.49 -4.23 -0.03
CA LYS A 31 4.10 -4.45 -1.43
C LYS A 31 4.28 -3.21 -2.29
N THR A 32 5.49 -2.98 -2.80
CA THR A 32 5.61 -2.29 -4.09
C THR A 32 5.48 -3.32 -5.19
N TYR A 33 4.25 -3.54 -5.65
CA TYR A 33 4.04 -3.91 -7.04
C TYR A 33 3.95 -2.61 -7.81
N GLY A 34 5.13 -2.04 -8.06
CA GLY A 34 5.29 -1.04 -9.09
C GLY A 34 4.90 -1.70 -10.38
N ILE A 35 3.62 -1.65 -10.73
CA ILE A 35 3.12 -1.94 -12.05
C ILE A 35 3.69 -3.30 -12.57
N ASN A 36 3.10 -4.44 -12.21
CA ASN A 36 3.46 -5.76 -12.78
C ASN A 36 3.48 -5.79 -14.31
N ASN A 37 4.68 -5.77 -14.86
CA ASN A 37 4.97 -5.90 -16.27
C ASN A 37 4.16 -7.00 -17.00
N ASP A 38 3.83 -8.11 -16.35
CA ASP A 38 3.09 -9.21 -16.95
C ASP A 38 1.60 -8.90 -17.19
N ARG A 39 1.02 -7.96 -16.43
CA ARG A 39 -0.41 -7.62 -16.50
C ARG A 39 -0.73 -6.35 -17.30
N PHE A 40 0.13 -5.33 -17.27
CA PHE A 40 -0.08 -4.08 -18.04
C PHE A 40 1.13 -3.65 -18.87
N GLY A 41 2.22 -4.44 -18.90
CA GLY A 41 3.37 -4.18 -19.79
C GLY A 41 4.21 -2.95 -19.44
N ILE A 42 4.03 -2.38 -18.25
CA ILE A 42 4.81 -1.22 -17.79
C ILE A 42 5.71 -1.73 -16.66
N LYS A 43 6.96 -1.27 -16.60
CA LYS A 43 7.92 -1.59 -15.54
C LYS A 43 8.28 -0.31 -14.80
N CYS A 44 7.93 -0.21 -13.52
CA CYS A 44 8.34 0.92 -12.69
C CYS A 44 9.72 0.61 -12.08
N THR A 45 10.77 1.25 -12.59
CA THR A 45 12.15 1.02 -12.12
C THR A 45 12.60 2.03 -11.07
N GLU A 46 11.90 3.15 -10.96
CA GLU A 46 12.21 4.24 -10.03
C GLU A 46 10.91 4.80 -9.46
N TYR A 47 10.80 4.87 -8.15
CA TYR A 47 9.66 5.45 -7.44
C TYR A 47 10.12 6.07 -6.11
N PHE A 48 9.32 6.98 -5.57
CA PHE A 48 9.53 7.56 -4.24
C PHE A 48 8.38 7.14 -3.33
N ASP A 49 8.71 6.34 -2.31
CA ASP A 49 7.73 5.86 -1.36
C ASP A 49 7.55 6.89 -0.23
N ILE A 50 6.39 7.55 -0.21
CA ILE A 50 6.04 8.56 0.79
C ILE A 50 5.98 7.98 2.20
N LEU A 51 5.47 6.75 2.35
CA LEU A 51 5.30 6.15 3.67
C LEU A 51 6.63 5.66 4.21
N LEU A 52 7.47 5.09 3.35
CA LEU A 52 8.85 4.75 3.71
C LEU A 52 9.66 6.01 4.03
N ALA A 53 9.49 7.09 3.27
CA ALA A 53 10.15 8.37 3.56
C ALA A 53 9.70 8.93 4.91
N ARG A 54 8.40 8.85 5.20
CA ARG A 54 7.83 9.25 6.50
C ARG A 54 8.40 8.41 7.64
N TYR A 55 8.48 7.10 7.46
CA TYR A 55 9.09 6.17 8.41
C TYR A 55 10.56 6.53 8.69
N VAL A 56 11.36 6.75 7.65
CA VAL A 56 12.77 7.13 7.78
C VAL A 56 12.95 8.48 8.48
N LEU A 57 12.02 9.41 8.29
CA LEU A 57 12.00 10.71 8.98
C LEU A 57 11.56 10.62 10.45
N GLY A 58 11.40 9.41 11.00
CA GLY A 58 11.33 9.20 12.44
C GLY A 58 9.91 9.04 13.00
N THR A 59 8.97 8.49 12.23
CA THR A 59 7.66 8.12 12.80
C THR A 59 7.73 6.79 13.53
N GLU A 60 7.32 6.79 14.81
CA GLU A 60 7.31 5.60 15.66
C GLU A 60 6.21 4.59 15.32
N SER A 61 5.18 5.01 14.58
CA SER A 61 4.06 4.16 14.17
C SER A 61 3.84 4.19 12.66
N LEU A 62 3.20 3.12 12.16
CA LEU A 62 2.62 3.13 10.81
C LEU A 62 1.56 4.24 10.74
N GLN A 63 1.62 5.06 9.70
CA GLN A 63 0.64 6.10 9.41
C GLN A 63 0.01 5.86 8.05
N GLU A 64 -1.28 6.18 7.94
CA GLU A 64 -1.97 6.29 6.66
C GLU A 64 -1.66 7.63 5.96
N ILE A 65 -1.88 7.70 4.65
CA ILE A 65 -1.60 8.91 3.86
C ILE A 65 -2.47 10.08 4.29
N GLU A 66 -3.71 9.78 4.69
CA GLU A 66 -4.65 10.75 5.21
C GLU A 66 -4.12 11.42 6.47
N GLU A 67 -3.48 10.66 7.37
CA GLU A 67 -2.82 11.19 8.57
C GLU A 67 -1.63 12.07 8.21
N ILE A 68 -0.80 11.63 7.26
CA ILE A 68 0.35 12.43 6.81
C ILE A 68 -0.10 13.74 6.14
N ILE A 69 -1.19 13.68 5.36
CA ILE A 69 -1.75 14.88 4.71
C ILE A 69 -2.29 15.86 5.76
N LEU A 70 -2.95 15.34 6.80
CA LEU A 70 -3.41 16.15 7.91
C LEU A 70 -2.23 16.80 8.65
N ASP A 71 -1.19 16.04 8.96
CA ASP A 71 0.01 16.52 9.67
C ASP A 71 0.76 17.61 8.87
N GLU A 72 0.89 17.43 7.55
CA GLU A 72 1.73 18.28 6.71
C GLU A 72 0.99 19.48 6.12
N PHE A 73 -0.32 19.37 5.88
CA PHE A 73 -1.12 20.41 5.23
C PHE A 73 -2.29 20.93 6.07
N GLY A 74 -2.62 20.29 7.19
CA GLY A 74 -3.83 20.61 7.98
C GLY A 74 -5.12 20.32 7.22
N VAL A 75 -5.08 19.43 6.22
CA VAL A 75 -6.23 19.08 5.38
C VAL A 75 -6.70 17.68 5.74
N GLU A 76 -7.94 17.57 6.18
CA GLU A 76 -8.60 16.29 6.38
C GLU A 76 -9.18 15.79 5.06
N ILE A 77 -8.88 14.53 4.71
CA ILE A 77 -9.47 13.85 3.56
C ILE A 77 -10.09 12.53 4.02
N ALA A 78 -11.26 12.18 3.48
CA ALA A 78 -11.99 10.98 3.89
C ALA A 78 -11.19 9.72 3.55
N THR A 79 -10.98 8.84 4.53
CA THR A 79 -10.31 7.54 4.36
C THR A 79 -11.07 6.63 3.40
N PHE A 80 -10.42 5.55 2.95
CA PHE A 80 -11.10 4.50 2.17
C PHE A 80 -12.31 3.92 2.94
N GLU A 81 -12.10 3.69 4.23
CA GLU A 81 -13.07 3.10 5.14
C GLU A 81 -14.33 3.96 5.33
N GLU A 82 -14.15 5.28 5.28
CA GLU A 82 -15.24 6.24 5.34
C GLU A 82 -15.94 6.38 3.99
N GLN A 83 -15.18 6.60 2.91
CA GLN A 83 -15.72 6.87 1.58
C GLN A 83 -16.54 5.69 1.04
N PHE A 84 -16.08 4.46 1.23
CA PHE A 84 -16.67 3.26 0.64
C PHE A 84 -17.30 2.33 1.68
N LYS A 85 -17.71 2.89 2.83
CA LYS A 85 -18.24 2.13 3.97
C LYS A 85 -19.39 1.19 3.58
N LYS A 86 -20.30 1.66 2.72
CA LYS A 86 -21.51 0.91 2.30
C LYS A 86 -21.13 -0.24 1.37
N GLU A 87 -20.30 0.04 0.39
CA GLU A 87 -19.81 -0.87 -0.64
C GLU A 87 -18.98 -1.98 -0.01
N ARG A 88 -18.09 -1.61 0.91
CA ARG A 88 -17.26 -2.54 1.69
C ARG A 88 -18.11 -3.50 2.53
N ARG A 89 -19.17 -3.01 3.18
CA ARG A 89 -20.11 -3.85 3.96
C ARG A 89 -20.83 -4.87 3.07
N LYS A 90 -21.22 -4.44 1.87
CA LYS A 90 -21.86 -5.33 0.87
C LYS A 90 -20.87 -6.21 0.12
N LYS A 91 -19.56 -5.91 0.21
CA LYS A 91 -18.48 -6.46 -0.61
C LYS A 91 -18.72 -6.27 -2.12
N ASP A 92 -19.45 -5.21 -2.47
CA ASP A 92 -19.92 -4.91 -3.81
C ASP A 92 -19.69 -3.42 -4.10
N PHE A 93 -19.02 -3.15 -5.23
CA PHE A 93 -18.60 -1.84 -5.69
C PHE A 93 -19.16 -1.52 -7.09
N SER A 94 -20.03 -2.37 -7.62
CA SER A 94 -20.59 -2.21 -8.98
C SER A 94 -21.37 -0.90 -9.16
N ASP A 95 -21.95 -0.38 -8.08
CA ASP A 95 -22.71 0.88 -8.07
C ASP A 95 -21.82 2.13 -7.89
N VAL A 96 -20.51 1.99 -7.72
CA VAL A 96 -19.60 3.13 -7.55
C VAL A 96 -19.35 3.79 -8.90
N SER A 97 -19.65 5.08 -9.02
CA SER A 97 -19.38 5.83 -10.23
C SER A 97 -17.89 6.14 -10.39
N ASP A 98 -17.46 6.26 -11.65
CA ASP A 98 -16.08 6.65 -11.98
C ASP A 98 -15.72 8.00 -11.34
N ASP A 99 -16.65 8.96 -11.33
CA ASP A 99 -16.42 10.29 -10.74
C ASP A 99 -16.03 10.21 -9.25
N VAL A 100 -16.68 9.32 -8.49
CA VAL A 100 -16.38 9.12 -7.06
C VAL A 100 -14.98 8.55 -6.88
N VAL A 101 -14.61 7.56 -7.71
CA VAL A 101 -13.26 6.98 -7.66
C VAL A 101 -12.21 7.99 -8.08
N CYS A 102 -12.46 8.73 -9.16
CA CYS A 102 -11.57 9.78 -9.65
C CYS A 102 -11.34 10.86 -8.61
N GLU A 103 -12.39 11.34 -7.94
CA GLU A 103 -12.25 12.34 -6.88
C GLU A 103 -11.44 11.80 -5.70
N PHE A 104 -11.72 10.57 -5.27
CA PHE A 104 -11.02 9.91 -4.17
C PHE A 104 -9.52 9.77 -4.44
N LEU A 105 -9.15 9.30 -5.64
CA LEU A 105 -7.75 9.08 -6.04
C LEU A 105 -7.03 10.41 -6.32
N SER A 106 -7.66 11.32 -7.07
CA SER A 106 -7.00 12.57 -7.50
C SER A 106 -6.59 13.45 -6.32
N LYS A 107 -7.41 13.51 -5.27
CA LYS A 107 -7.06 14.24 -4.04
C LYS A 107 -5.78 13.69 -3.42
N ARG A 108 -5.67 12.37 -3.28
CA ARG A 108 -4.49 11.71 -2.71
C ARG A 108 -3.26 11.90 -3.59
N THR A 109 -3.40 11.66 -4.89
CA THR A 109 -2.28 11.81 -5.84
C THR A 109 -1.74 13.24 -5.83
N PHE A 110 -2.61 14.25 -5.73
CA PHE A 110 -2.19 15.65 -5.61
C PHE A 110 -1.31 15.87 -4.38
N PHE A 111 -1.73 15.40 -3.20
CA PHE A 111 -0.94 15.58 -1.98
C PHE A 111 0.32 14.73 -1.95
N ILE A 112 0.28 13.48 -2.42
CA ILE A 112 1.46 12.60 -2.56
C ILE A 112 2.55 13.30 -3.38
N TYR A 113 2.17 13.91 -4.51
CA TYR A 113 3.10 14.68 -5.34
C TYR A 113 3.73 15.86 -4.59
N LYS A 114 2.97 16.55 -3.73
CA LYS A 114 3.50 17.63 -2.89
C LYS A 114 4.41 17.09 -1.77
N LEU A 115 4.01 16.00 -1.12
CA LEU A 115 4.77 15.35 -0.05
C LEU A 115 6.13 14.87 -0.54
N GLU A 116 6.23 14.35 -1.77
CA GLU A 116 7.52 13.94 -2.34
C GLU A 116 8.55 15.07 -2.28
N THR A 117 8.15 16.28 -2.69
CA THR A 117 9.06 17.43 -2.66
C THR A 117 9.46 17.79 -1.23
N ILE A 118 8.52 17.76 -0.28
CA ILE A 118 8.76 18.09 1.12
C ILE A 118 9.71 17.07 1.76
N PHE A 119 9.41 15.77 1.60
CA PHE A 119 10.15 14.69 2.24
C PHE A 119 11.54 14.50 1.64
N ARG A 120 11.72 14.67 0.32
CA ARG A 120 13.07 14.68 -0.28
C ARG A 120 13.96 15.75 0.34
N ASN A 121 13.44 16.97 0.51
CA ASN A 121 14.19 18.06 1.14
C ASN A 121 14.51 17.75 2.61
N ARG A 122 13.56 17.21 3.38
CA ARG A 122 13.79 16.83 4.78
C ARG A 122 14.82 15.71 4.91
N LEU A 123 14.68 14.64 4.12
CA LEU A 123 15.64 13.53 4.09
C LEU A 123 17.06 14.00 3.78
N GLN A 124 17.20 14.97 2.88
CA GLN A 124 18.49 15.57 2.57
C GLN A 124 19.04 16.40 3.74
N ASN A 125 18.21 17.27 4.32
CA ASN A 125 18.62 18.16 5.42
C ASN A 125 18.96 17.40 6.70
N GLU A 126 18.28 16.30 6.98
CA GLU A 126 18.49 15.42 8.13
C GLU A 126 19.54 14.33 7.86
N GLN A 127 20.18 14.35 6.69
CA GLN A 127 21.21 13.39 6.26
C GLN A 127 20.73 11.93 6.16
N PHE A 128 19.42 11.70 6.09
CA PHE A 128 18.79 10.38 5.95
C PHE A 128 18.56 9.94 4.50
N LEU A 129 18.81 10.80 3.52
CA LEU A 129 18.60 10.45 2.11
C LEU A 129 19.37 9.18 1.69
N ASN A 130 20.61 8.99 2.17
CA ASN A 130 21.35 7.75 1.89
C ASN A 130 20.72 6.51 2.54
N ILE A 131 20.12 6.64 3.73
CA ILE A 131 19.43 5.53 4.41
C ILE A 131 18.19 5.15 3.59
N PHE A 132 17.39 6.14 3.21
CA PHE A 132 16.22 5.95 2.37
C PHE A 132 16.59 5.30 1.02
N ASP A 133 17.54 5.85 0.27
CA ASP A 133 17.86 5.39 -1.10
C ASP A 133 18.65 4.08 -1.15
N LYS A 134 19.64 3.91 -0.26
CA LYS A 134 20.62 2.82 -0.36
C LYS A 134 20.34 1.65 0.57
N LEU A 135 19.50 1.84 1.57
CA LEU A 135 19.12 0.79 2.51
C LEU A 135 17.63 0.49 2.33
N GLU A 136 16.76 1.34 2.86
CA GLU A 136 15.32 1.05 2.98
C GLU A 136 14.66 0.76 1.64
N SER A 137 14.85 1.61 0.64
CA SER A 137 14.25 1.42 -0.70
C SER A 137 14.75 0.15 -1.40
N ARG A 138 15.99 -0.28 -1.12
CA ARG A 138 16.57 -1.51 -1.70
C ARG A 138 16.09 -2.78 -1.03
N LEU A 139 15.64 -2.69 0.23
CA LEU A 139 15.04 -3.83 0.92
C LEU A 139 13.65 -4.15 0.36
N ILE A 140 12.92 -3.17 -0.14
CA ILE A 140 11.55 -3.36 -0.62
C ILE A 140 11.39 -4.51 -1.63
N PRO A 141 12.14 -4.58 -2.75
CA PRO A 141 12.00 -5.70 -3.69
C PRO A 141 12.36 -7.07 -3.07
N VAL A 142 13.25 -7.10 -2.08
CA VAL A 142 13.60 -8.34 -1.36
C VAL A 142 12.43 -8.79 -0.49
N LEU A 143 11.80 -7.86 0.24
CA LEU A 143 10.63 -8.15 1.07
C LEU A 143 9.45 -8.62 0.21
N ALA A 144 9.22 -7.98 -0.94
CA ALA A 144 8.19 -8.40 -1.88
C ALA A 144 8.44 -9.83 -2.40
N GLN A 145 9.69 -10.17 -2.74
CA GLN A 145 10.04 -11.53 -3.17
C GLN A 145 9.86 -12.56 -2.04
N MET A 146 10.22 -12.20 -0.79
CA MET A 146 10.01 -13.06 0.37
C MET A 146 8.53 -13.34 0.59
N GLU A 147 7.68 -12.32 0.44
CA GLU A 147 6.24 -12.48 0.57
C GLU A 147 5.65 -13.37 -0.53
N GLU A 148 6.03 -13.14 -1.78
CA GLU A 148 5.59 -13.95 -2.93
C GLU A 148 6.03 -15.41 -2.81
N THR A 149 7.25 -15.64 -2.33
CA THR A 149 7.78 -16.99 -2.10
C THR A 149 7.00 -17.71 -1.00
N GLY A 150 6.60 -16.96 0.03
CA GLY A 150 5.92 -17.48 1.20
C GLY A 150 6.78 -18.43 2.04
N ILE A 151 6.14 -19.07 3.01
CA ILE A 151 6.76 -20.06 3.91
C ILE A 151 5.97 -21.36 3.81
N LYS A 152 6.67 -22.47 3.57
CA LYS A 152 6.04 -23.79 3.52
C LYS A 152 5.67 -24.26 4.93
N ILE A 153 4.40 -24.57 5.13
CA ILE A 153 3.84 -25.05 6.41
C ILE A 153 3.61 -26.56 6.37
N ASP A 154 4.06 -27.28 7.41
CA ASP A 154 3.72 -28.69 7.63
C ASP A 154 2.36 -28.82 8.33
N LYS A 155 1.31 -29.05 7.54
CA LYS A 155 -0.05 -29.18 8.05
C LYS A 155 -0.19 -30.29 9.09
N LYS A 156 0.54 -31.40 8.96
CA LYS A 156 0.41 -32.54 9.88
C LYS A 156 0.96 -32.17 11.26
N TYR A 157 2.16 -31.59 11.30
CA TYR A 157 2.74 -31.09 12.55
C TYR A 157 1.80 -30.11 13.27
N PHE A 158 1.23 -29.14 12.54
CA PHE A 158 0.32 -28.16 13.14
C PHE A 158 -1.01 -28.75 13.61
N SER A 159 -1.52 -29.81 12.97
CA SER A 159 -2.69 -30.54 13.45
C SER A 159 -2.41 -31.31 14.75
N GLU A 160 -1.26 -31.97 14.83
CA GLU A 160 -0.84 -32.67 16.06
C GLU A 160 -0.64 -31.69 17.22
N PHE A 161 0.05 -30.57 16.95
CA PHE A 161 0.25 -29.50 17.93
C PHE A 161 -1.05 -28.86 18.44
N HIS A 162 -2.05 -28.70 17.58
CA HIS A 162 -3.36 -28.20 17.98
C HIS A 162 -4.06 -29.13 18.99
N ASN A 163 -4.04 -30.44 18.74
CA ASN A 163 -4.62 -31.43 19.65
C ASN A 163 -3.90 -31.44 21.01
N GLU A 164 -2.57 -31.34 21.04
CA GLU A 164 -1.80 -31.24 22.29
C GLU A 164 -2.16 -30.01 23.13
N LEU A 165 -2.55 -28.91 22.50
CA LEU A 165 -2.98 -27.69 23.19
C LEU A 165 -4.40 -27.79 23.75
N GLU A 166 -5.31 -28.55 23.10
CA GLU A 166 -6.68 -28.75 23.60
C GLU A 166 -6.78 -29.80 24.71
N GLU A 167 -5.84 -30.74 24.78
CA GLU A 167 -5.77 -31.75 25.84
C GLU A 167 -5.21 -31.22 27.18
N LYS A 168 -4.76 -29.95 27.23
CA LYS A 168 -4.27 -29.27 28.44
C LYS A 168 -5.28 -28.26 28.99
#